data_AF-A0A4W3J2D8-F1
#
_entry.id   AF-A0A4W3J2D8-F1
#
_cell.length_a   1.000
_cell.length_b   1.000
_cell.length_c   1.000
_cell.angle_alpha   90.00
_cell.angle_beta   90.00
_cell.angle_gamma   90.00
#
_symmetry.space_group_name_H-M   'P 1'
#
loop_
_entity.id
_entity.type
_entity.pdbx_description
1 polymer ?
#
loop_
_entity_poly.entity_id
_entity_poly.type
_entity_poly.pdbx_seq_one_letter_code
_entity_poly.pdbx_strand_id
1 'polypeptide(L)'
;MFDTASDCLTVPVPVPVAPMLTVRAVALGTWVPLWAVPAVSRPPTALCGANTLVRTFTVSDVKLSKARGLRKKKELSEKKLTRCFVDQRRVRAVGGFGGDGVCTFHSEPRKQFGGPDGGNGGDGGHVILRAARQVKSLTAIVPVYHGDDGESGGNKNCYGRNANNTYILVPIGTVVKEDEKVVADLSAHGEVHVAAYGGSGGKGNRFFLSNENRAPMTATQGDPGQEHILYLELRTMAHAGMVGFPNAGKSSLLRAISRARPAVADYPFTTLNPHVGVIHYQDFEQVAVADIPGIIRGAHRNRGLGVSFLKHIERCRFLLFVLDLSVAEPWQQLEDLRYELEQYEKGLSERPCCIIGNKIDLPESRANLLALQQKASQRVIPLSALTGANIEELVLHLRELYDGYLESSYIQGHKPLKW
;
A
#
# COMPACT_ATOMS: atom_id res chain seq x y z
N MET A 1 -36.23 -47.42 46.24
CA MET A 1 -36.44 -48.14 44.96
C MET A 1 -35.27 -47.74 44.08
N PHE A 2 -34.21 -48.56 44.03
CA PHE A 2 -33.99 -49.60 43.00
C PHE A 2 -33.93 -48.99 41.60
N ASP A 3 -32.93 -49.18 40.74
CA ASP A 3 -31.67 -49.95 40.77
C ASP A 3 -30.95 -49.66 39.43
N THR A 4 -29.62 -49.80 39.36
CA THR A 4 -28.80 -50.19 38.17
C THR A 4 -28.85 -49.35 36.87
N ALA A 5 -27.85 -49.23 36.00
CA ALA A 5 -26.49 -49.75 35.88
C ALA A 5 -25.74 -48.94 34.78
N SER A 6 -24.42 -48.91 34.93
CA SER A 6 -23.33 -48.78 33.96
C SER A 6 -23.63 -48.72 32.45
N ASP A 7 -22.95 -47.80 31.75
CA ASP A 7 -21.95 -48.23 30.75
C ASP A 7 -20.91 -47.16 30.40
N CYS A 8 -19.68 -47.65 30.31
CA CYS A 8 -18.44 -46.92 30.06
C CYS A 8 -18.21 -46.77 28.55
N LEU A 9 -17.94 -45.55 28.05
CA LEU A 9 -17.21 -45.37 26.80
C LEU A 9 -16.24 -44.18 26.91
N THR A 10 -14.99 -44.53 27.18
CA THR A 10 -13.77 -43.73 27.05
C THR A 10 -13.53 -43.30 25.60
N VAL A 11 -13.38 -41.99 25.36
CA VAL A 11 -12.93 -41.43 24.07
C VAL A 11 -11.51 -40.88 24.25
N PRO A 12 -10.54 -41.22 23.36
CA PRO A 12 -9.12 -41.02 23.61
C PRO A 12 -8.62 -39.61 23.25
N VAL A 13 -7.61 -39.19 24.02
CA VAL A 13 -6.79 -37.97 23.85
C VAL A 13 -5.85 -38.13 22.64
N PRO A 14 -5.73 -37.14 21.73
CA PRO A 14 -4.74 -37.19 20.67
C PRO A 14 -3.36 -36.72 21.17
N VAL A 15 -2.39 -37.63 21.09
CA VAL A 15 -0.95 -37.38 21.29
C VAL A 15 -0.34 -36.89 19.96
N PRO A 16 0.54 -35.87 19.93
CA PRO A 16 1.20 -35.42 18.71
C PRO A 16 2.29 -36.40 18.25
N VAL A 17 2.18 -36.85 17.00
CA VAL A 17 3.14 -37.73 16.31
C VAL A 17 4.20 -36.89 15.61
N ALA A 18 5.47 -37.16 15.91
CA ALA A 18 6.64 -36.55 15.26
C ALA A 18 6.80 -37.03 13.80
N PRO A 19 7.32 -36.19 12.88
CA PRO A 19 7.63 -36.64 11.52
C PRO A 19 8.94 -37.43 11.48
N MET A 20 8.85 -38.66 11.00
CA MET A 20 9.96 -39.55 10.66
C MET A 20 10.84 -38.96 9.55
N LEU A 21 12.14 -38.88 9.85
CA LEU A 21 13.23 -38.71 8.87
C LEU A 21 13.41 -40.02 8.09
N THR A 22 13.07 -40.01 6.80
CA THR A 22 13.44 -41.09 5.87
C THR A 22 14.86 -40.85 5.35
N VAL A 23 15.82 -41.56 5.95
CA VAL A 23 17.18 -41.76 5.46
C VAL A 23 17.12 -42.77 4.30
N ARG A 24 17.64 -42.40 3.12
CA ARG A 24 17.92 -43.36 2.05
C ARG A 24 19.42 -43.53 1.90
N ALA A 25 19.85 -44.79 2.03
CA ALA A 25 21.23 -45.22 2.14
C ALA A 25 22.04 -45.10 0.85
N VAL A 26 23.34 -44.91 1.06
CA VAL A 26 24.46 -44.89 0.11
C VAL A 26 24.91 -46.31 -0.26
N ALA A 27 25.32 -46.50 -1.51
CA ALA A 27 26.40 -47.41 -1.95
C ALA A 27 26.72 -47.07 -3.42
N LEU A 28 27.94 -47.09 -3.97
CA LEU A 28 29.33 -47.32 -3.56
C LEU A 28 30.17 -46.87 -4.79
N GLY A 29 31.37 -46.31 -4.63
CA GLY A 29 32.25 -46.12 -5.79
C GLY A 29 33.47 -45.20 -5.65
N THR A 30 34.48 -45.68 -4.92
CA THR A 30 35.93 -45.42 -5.08
C THR A 30 36.53 -44.02 -4.83
N TRP A 31 37.43 -44.00 -3.85
CA TRP A 31 38.40 -42.96 -3.50
C TRP A 31 39.70 -43.11 -4.29
N VAL A 32 40.35 -42.01 -4.70
CA VAL A 32 41.80 -41.75 -4.50
C VAL A 32 42.04 -40.22 -4.55
N PRO A 33 42.79 -39.62 -3.60
CA PRO A 33 43.19 -38.20 -3.61
C PRO A 33 44.57 -38.03 -4.26
N LEU A 34 44.88 -36.89 -4.89
CA LEU A 34 46.26 -36.38 -4.90
C LEU A 34 46.36 -34.93 -5.36
N TRP A 35 46.96 -34.14 -4.49
CA TRP A 35 47.80 -32.99 -4.82
C TRP A 35 48.96 -33.48 -5.70
N ALA A 36 49.10 -32.95 -6.91
CA ALA A 36 50.35 -32.96 -7.70
C ALA A 36 50.16 -32.09 -8.95
N VAL A 37 50.93 -30.99 -9.02
CA VAL A 37 51.13 -30.14 -10.19
C VAL A 37 51.99 -30.92 -11.23
N PRO A 38 52.02 -30.58 -12.53
CA PRO A 38 52.93 -29.49 -12.95
C PRO A 38 52.42 -28.61 -14.11
N ALA A 39 52.97 -27.39 -14.12
CA ALA A 39 52.96 -26.45 -15.23
C ALA A 39 53.83 -26.95 -16.42
N VAL A 40 53.40 -26.59 -17.64
CA VAL A 40 54.15 -26.69 -18.91
C VAL A 40 53.72 -25.45 -19.71
N SER A 41 54.48 -24.39 -19.98
CA SER A 41 55.85 -24.15 -20.50
C SER A 41 56.04 -24.46 -21.99
N ARG A 42 56.23 -23.41 -22.81
CA ARG A 42 57.16 -23.24 -23.99
C ARG A 42 56.61 -22.20 -25.01
N PRO A 43 57.44 -21.57 -25.87
CA PRO A 43 58.65 -20.76 -25.61
C PRO A 43 58.72 -19.46 -26.50
N PRO A 44 59.82 -18.66 -26.45
CA PRO A 44 59.95 -17.34 -27.10
C PRO A 44 60.95 -17.30 -28.28
N THR A 45 60.82 -16.31 -29.18
CA THR A 45 61.85 -15.62 -30.04
C THR A 45 61.11 -14.72 -31.05
N ALA A 46 61.21 -13.38 -31.12
CA ALA A 46 62.30 -12.41 -31.29
C ALA A 46 62.50 -11.93 -32.75
N LEU A 47 62.82 -10.62 -32.88
CA LEU A 47 63.18 -9.77 -34.05
C LEU A 47 62.06 -8.85 -34.54
N CYS A 48 62.27 -7.58 -34.91
CA CYS A 48 63.27 -6.54 -34.60
C CYS A 48 62.75 -5.28 -35.33
N GLY A 49 63.01 -4.06 -34.82
CA GLY A 49 62.69 -2.83 -35.56
C GLY A 49 62.77 -1.57 -34.73
N ALA A 50 63.99 -1.13 -34.47
CA ALA A 50 64.32 0.08 -33.73
C ALA A 50 63.93 1.35 -34.50
N ASN A 51 63.52 2.39 -33.77
CA ASN A 51 64.14 3.70 -33.92
C ASN A 51 63.84 4.56 -32.67
N THR A 52 64.90 4.76 -31.88
CA THR A 52 64.93 5.66 -30.73
C THR A 52 65.49 6.98 -31.20
N LEU A 53 64.73 8.07 -31.07
CA LEU A 53 65.27 9.42 -31.10
C LEU A 53 64.80 10.13 -29.82
N VAL A 54 65.76 10.26 -28.91
CA VAL A 54 65.68 11.07 -27.70
C VAL A 54 65.59 12.55 -28.10
N ARG A 55 64.55 13.26 -27.67
CA ARG A 55 64.57 14.72 -27.52
C ARG A 55 63.81 15.16 -26.27
N THR A 56 64.60 15.48 -25.24
CA THR A 56 64.51 16.65 -24.36
C THR A 56 63.12 17.26 -24.12
N PHE A 57 62.67 17.14 -22.86
CA PHE A 57 61.55 17.89 -22.30
C PHE A 57 61.85 19.40 -22.30
N THR A 58 61.15 20.16 -23.14
CA THR A 58 60.96 21.60 -22.98
C THR A 58 59.60 21.85 -22.37
N VAL A 59 59.58 22.56 -21.25
CA VAL A 59 58.37 23.11 -20.63
C VAL A 59 57.84 24.22 -21.54
N SER A 60 56.69 24.00 -22.16
CA SER A 60 55.91 25.09 -22.76
C SER A 60 54.40 24.82 -22.63
N ASP A 61 53.77 25.82 -22.02
CA ASP A 61 52.38 26.24 -22.09
C ASP A 61 51.25 25.30 -21.64
N VAL A 62 50.92 25.51 -20.37
CA VAL A 62 49.56 25.44 -19.83
C VAL A 62 48.65 26.36 -20.64
N LYS A 63 47.84 25.81 -21.54
CA LYS A 63 46.51 26.36 -21.88
C LYS A 63 45.64 25.37 -22.66
N LEU A 64 44.46 25.11 -22.08
CA LEU A 64 43.24 24.57 -22.69
C LEU A 64 43.21 23.07 -23.08
N SER A 65 43.17 22.20 -22.07
CA SER A 65 42.36 20.97 -22.15
C SER A 65 41.09 21.16 -21.31
N LYS A 66 39.95 21.43 -21.96
CA LYS A 66 38.63 21.39 -21.31
C LYS A 66 38.44 20.00 -20.69
N ALA A 67 38.47 19.92 -19.36
CA ALA A 67 38.06 18.73 -18.64
C ALA A 67 36.63 18.36 -19.08
N ARG A 68 36.47 17.19 -19.71
CA ARG A 68 35.15 16.60 -19.94
C ARG A 68 34.58 16.25 -18.55
N GLY A 69 33.87 17.21 -17.97
CA GLY A 69 33.18 17.03 -16.70
C GLY A 69 32.30 15.79 -16.76
N LEU A 70 32.40 14.96 -15.73
CA LEU A 70 31.46 13.89 -15.43
C LEU A 70 30.04 14.40 -15.71
N ARG A 71 29.30 13.74 -16.60
CA ARG A 71 27.87 14.01 -16.82
C ARG A 71 27.19 13.90 -15.46
N LYS A 72 26.89 15.04 -14.83
CA LYS A 72 26.01 15.10 -13.67
C LYS A 72 24.74 14.35 -14.06
N LYS A 73 24.42 13.25 -13.36
CA LYS A 73 23.06 12.70 -13.40
C LYS A 73 22.13 13.88 -13.19
N LYS A 74 21.15 14.08 -14.07
CA LYS A 74 20.11 15.10 -13.87
C LYS A 74 19.53 14.85 -12.48
N GLU A 75 19.77 15.77 -11.56
CA GLU A 75 19.06 15.80 -10.28
C GLU A 75 17.58 15.84 -10.63
N LEU A 76 16.86 14.80 -10.23
CA LEU A 76 15.41 14.76 -10.36
C LEU A 76 14.90 15.97 -9.57
N SER A 77 14.03 16.79 -10.18
CA SER A 77 13.48 17.96 -9.49
C SER A 77 12.84 17.54 -8.16
N GLU A 78 12.95 18.38 -7.13
CA GLU A 78 12.41 18.11 -5.78
C GLU A 78 10.93 17.69 -5.81
N LYS A 79 10.16 18.17 -6.80
CA LYS A 79 8.77 17.73 -7.07
C LYS A 79 8.60 16.22 -7.32
N LYS A 80 9.66 15.52 -7.75
CA LYS A 80 9.66 14.06 -7.96
C LYS A 80 9.94 13.27 -6.68
N LEU A 81 10.56 13.90 -5.68
CA LEU A 81 10.83 13.32 -4.35
C LEU A 81 9.66 13.57 -3.39
N THR A 82 8.93 14.68 -3.55
CA THR A 82 7.73 14.99 -2.76
C THR A 82 6.48 14.37 -3.39
N ARG A 83 6.39 13.03 -3.41
CA ARG A 83 5.09 12.38 -3.61
C ARG A 83 4.28 12.58 -2.32
N CYS A 84 3.54 13.69 -2.29
CA CYS A 84 2.55 13.96 -1.26
C CYS A 84 1.65 12.73 -1.11
N PHE A 85 1.33 12.39 0.13
CA PHE A 85 0.22 11.50 0.45
C PHE A 85 -1.05 12.14 -0.12
N VAL A 86 -1.69 11.48 -1.08
CA VAL A 86 -2.91 11.98 -1.72
C VAL A 86 -4.06 11.13 -1.23
N ASP A 87 -4.97 11.78 -0.50
CA ASP A 87 -6.12 11.16 0.15
C ASP A 87 -7.37 11.17 -0.71
N GLN A 88 -7.38 12.03 -1.73
CA GLN A 88 -8.49 12.17 -2.65
C GLN A 88 -8.01 12.15 -4.09
N ARG A 89 -8.66 11.34 -4.93
CA ARG A 89 -8.34 11.24 -6.35
C ARG A 89 -9.59 11.09 -7.18
N ARG A 90 -9.74 11.96 -8.17
CA ARG A 90 -10.73 11.78 -9.24
C ARG A 90 -10.17 10.82 -10.29
N VAL A 91 -10.96 9.81 -10.63
CA VAL A 91 -10.61 8.76 -11.58
C VAL A 91 -11.74 8.60 -12.59
N ARG A 92 -11.43 8.66 -13.87
CA ARG A 92 -12.34 8.29 -14.97
C ARG A 92 -12.10 6.82 -15.31
N ALA A 93 -13.11 5.99 -15.10
CA ALA A 93 -13.09 4.58 -15.45
C ALA A 93 -13.96 4.36 -16.68
N VAL A 94 -13.38 3.75 -17.72
CA VAL A 94 -14.07 3.43 -18.97
C VAL A 94 -13.95 1.93 -19.20
N GLY A 95 -15.08 1.21 -19.25
CA GLY A 95 -15.11 -0.21 -19.61
C GLY A 95 -14.66 -0.42 -21.06
N GLY A 96 -14.12 -1.60 -21.36
CA GLY A 96 -13.76 -1.96 -22.72
C GLY A 96 -14.99 -2.05 -23.64
N PHE A 97 -14.80 -1.76 -24.91
CA PHE A 97 -15.82 -1.94 -25.95
C PHE A 97 -16.03 -3.44 -26.23
N GLY A 98 -17.28 -3.87 -26.43
CA GLY A 98 -17.56 -5.23 -26.87
C GLY A 98 -17.11 -5.45 -28.32
N GLY A 99 -16.57 -6.61 -28.65
CA GLY A 99 -16.21 -6.92 -30.04
C GLY A 99 -17.44 -7.00 -30.94
N ASP A 100 -17.28 -6.65 -32.22
CA ASP A 100 -18.40 -6.69 -33.16
C ASP A 100 -18.74 -8.13 -33.58
N GLY A 101 -20.04 -8.41 -33.74
CA GLY A 101 -20.50 -9.60 -34.44
C GLY A 101 -20.26 -9.45 -35.94
N VAL A 102 -19.80 -10.52 -36.59
CA VAL A 102 -19.54 -10.49 -38.04
C VAL A 102 -20.66 -11.17 -38.81
N CYS A 103 -20.97 -10.62 -39.99
CA CYS A 103 -21.89 -11.22 -40.95
C CYS A 103 -21.08 -11.87 -42.08
N THR A 104 -20.88 -13.20 -41.99
CA THR A 104 -20.20 -13.99 -43.03
C THR A 104 -20.99 -15.24 -43.38
N PHE A 105 -20.74 -15.74 -44.59
CA PHE A 105 -21.28 -16.99 -45.07
C PHE A 105 -20.15 -17.95 -45.40
N HIS A 106 -20.36 -19.22 -45.06
CA HIS A 106 -19.40 -20.27 -45.33
C HIS A 106 -19.21 -20.45 -46.83
N SER A 107 -17.97 -20.46 -47.31
CA SER A 107 -17.68 -20.67 -48.73
C SER A 107 -16.84 -21.93 -48.91
N GLU A 108 -17.38 -22.89 -49.67
CA GLU A 108 -16.73 -24.14 -50.02
C GLU A 108 -16.72 -24.30 -51.55
N PRO A 109 -15.61 -24.75 -52.15
CA PRO A 109 -15.60 -25.09 -53.57
C PRO A 109 -16.72 -26.10 -53.89
N ARG A 110 -17.47 -25.85 -54.98
CA ARG A 110 -18.60 -26.66 -55.46
C ARG A 110 -19.86 -26.66 -54.57
N LYS A 111 -19.95 -25.73 -53.61
CA LYS A 111 -21.18 -25.48 -52.83
C LYS A 111 -21.71 -24.08 -53.15
N GLN A 112 -22.87 -24.02 -53.82
CA GLN A 112 -23.44 -22.74 -54.27
C GLN A 112 -23.92 -21.85 -53.12
N PHE A 113 -24.50 -22.44 -52.07
CA PHE A 113 -24.99 -21.72 -50.89
C PHE A 113 -24.45 -22.36 -49.61
N GLY A 114 -23.57 -21.64 -48.91
CA GLY A 114 -23.20 -21.98 -47.54
C GLY A 114 -24.13 -21.34 -46.52
N GLY A 115 -24.23 -21.96 -45.35
CA GLY A 115 -24.94 -21.38 -44.22
C GLY A 115 -24.18 -20.20 -43.61
N PRO A 116 -24.83 -19.41 -42.74
CA PRO A 116 -24.17 -18.34 -42.00
C PRO A 116 -23.08 -18.91 -41.09
N ASP A 117 -21.90 -18.29 -41.12
CA ASP A 117 -20.72 -18.71 -40.35
C ASP A 117 -20.05 -17.57 -39.57
N GLY A 118 -20.72 -16.43 -39.44
CA GLY A 118 -20.22 -15.30 -38.67
C GLY A 118 -20.30 -15.55 -37.17
N GLY A 119 -19.14 -15.44 -36.51
CA GLY A 119 -19.04 -15.51 -35.06
C GLY A 119 -19.49 -14.23 -34.35
N ASN A 120 -19.83 -14.39 -33.07
CA ASN A 120 -20.06 -13.29 -32.14
C ASN A 120 -18.73 -12.64 -31.75
N GLY A 121 -18.74 -11.35 -31.43
CA GLY A 121 -17.62 -10.69 -30.78
C GLY A 121 -17.51 -11.07 -29.31
N GLY A 122 -16.32 -10.88 -28.74
CA GLY A 122 -16.03 -11.10 -27.33
C GLY A 122 -16.46 -9.92 -26.46
N ASP A 123 -16.62 -10.16 -25.17
CA ASP A 123 -16.99 -9.11 -24.22
C ASP A 123 -15.81 -8.19 -23.88
N GLY A 124 -16.09 -6.91 -23.67
CA GLY A 124 -15.12 -5.92 -23.21
C GLY A 124 -14.73 -6.12 -21.74
N GLY A 125 -13.50 -5.78 -21.39
CA GLY A 125 -12.95 -5.93 -20.06
C GLY A 125 -13.56 -4.95 -19.06
N HIS A 126 -13.84 -5.42 -17.85
CA HIS A 126 -14.31 -4.58 -16.74
C HIS A 126 -13.15 -3.81 -16.11
N VAL A 127 -13.43 -2.61 -15.59
CA VAL A 127 -12.51 -1.88 -14.71
C VAL A 127 -12.92 -2.11 -13.27
N ILE A 128 -12.04 -2.69 -12.47
CA ILE A 128 -12.35 -3.17 -11.11
C ILE A 128 -11.40 -2.54 -10.10
N LEU A 129 -11.93 -1.86 -9.10
CA LEU A 129 -11.19 -1.41 -7.93
C LEU A 129 -11.00 -2.57 -6.97
N ARG A 130 -9.78 -2.78 -6.48
CA ARG A 130 -9.45 -3.83 -5.52
C ARG A 130 -8.65 -3.26 -4.35
N ALA A 131 -9.15 -3.46 -3.13
CA ALA A 131 -8.45 -3.05 -1.92
C ALA A 131 -7.24 -3.95 -1.63
N ALA A 132 -6.05 -3.36 -1.56
CA ALA A 132 -4.79 -4.07 -1.35
C ALA A 132 -3.98 -3.44 -0.21
N ARG A 133 -3.44 -4.28 0.68
CA ARG A 133 -2.60 -3.85 1.81
C ARG A 133 -1.31 -3.15 1.38
N GLN A 134 -0.76 -3.60 0.26
CA GLN A 134 0.47 -3.03 -0.31
C GLN A 134 0.30 -1.58 -0.78
N VAL A 135 -0.94 -1.10 -0.99
CA VAL A 135 -1.21 0.26 -1.43
C VAL A 135 -1.64 1.08 -0.22
N LYS A 136 -0.87 2.11 0.10
CA LYS A 136 -1.11 2.95 1.30
C LYS A 136 -1.68 4.33 0.99
N SER A 137 -1.53 4.80 -0.25
CA SER A 137 -1.93 6.14 -0.71
C SER A 137 -2.55 6.07 -2.10
N LEU A 138 -3.41 7.02 -2.46
CA LEU A 138 -3.98 7.11 -3.81
C LEU A 138 -3.01 7.76 -4.83
N THR A 139 -1.79 8.10 -4.41
CA THR A 139 -0.78 8.79 -5.25
C THR A 139 -0.37 8.01 -6.49
N ALA A 140 -0.43 6.68 -6.45
CA ALA A 140 -0.08 5.81 -7.59
C ALA A 140 -1.16 5.76 -8.67
N ILE A 141 -2.37 6.27 -8.39
CA ILE A 141 -3.54 6.14 -9.25
C ILE A 141 -3.52 7.20 -10.36
N VAL A 142 -3.65 6.71 -11.59
CA VAL A 142 -3.70 7.53 -12.81
C VAL A 142 -5.10 8.14 -12.97
N PRO A 143 -5.26 9.34 -13.54
CA PRO A 143 -6.59 9.96 -13.66
C PRO A 143 -7.58 9.22 -14.57
N VAL A 144 -7.09 8.39 -15.50
CA VAL A 144 -7.94 7.69 -16.49
C VAL A 144 -7.50 6.24 -16.59
N TYR A 145 -8.47 5.33 -16.57
CA TYR A 145 -8.29 3.90 -16.82
C TYR A 145 -9.26 3.43 -17.89
N HIS A 146 -8.74 2.61 -18.80
CA HIS A 146 -9.52 1.94 -19.84
C HIS A 146 -9.47 0.43 -19.62
N GLY A 147 -10.62 -0.23 -19.77
CA GLY A 147 -10.70 -1.67 -19.94
C GLY A 147 -10.16 -2.07 -21.31
N ASP A 148 -9.68 -3.31 -21.43
CA ASP A 148 -9.29 -3.87 -22.72
C ASP A 148 -10.56 -4.14 -23.56
N ASP A 149 -10.50 -3.90 -24.87
CA ASP A 149 -11.63 -4.16 -25.78
C ASP A 149 -11.74 -5.65 -26.14
N GLY A 150 -12.98 -6.12 -26.32
CA GLY A 150 -13.25 -7.46 -26.81
C GLY A 150 -12.88 -7.60 -28.30
N GLU A 151 -12.40 -8.78 -28.69
CA GLU A 151 -12.08 -9.03 -30.11
C GLU A 151 -13.36 -9.23 -30.92
N SER A 152 -13.39 -8.76 -32.17
CA SER A 152 -14.50 -9.02 -33.09
C SER A 152 -14.60 -10.50 -33.46
N GLY A 153 -15.81 -10.93 -33.82
CA GLY A 153 -16.03 -12.25 -34.39
C GLY A 153 -15.30 -12.45 -35.71
N GLY A 154 -15.15 -13.71 -36.12
CA GLY A 154 -14.53 -14.09 -37.39
C GLY A 154 -15.44 -14.97 -38.24
N ASN A 155 -14.93 -15.34 -39.41
CA ASN A 155 -15.54 -16.35 -40.26
C ASN A 155 -15.38 -17.76 -39.66
N LYS A 156 -16.00 -18.76 -40.28
CA LYS A 156 -15.90 -20.18 -39.86
C LYS A 156 -16.34 -20.43 -38.42
N ASN A 157 -17.29 -19.64 -37.93
CA ASN A 157 -17.81 -19.68 -36.56
C ASN A 157 -16.76 -19.34 -35.49
N CYS A 158 -15.77 -18.52 -35.85
CA CYS A 158 -14.77 -18.07 -34.91
C CYS A 158 -15.37 -16.99 -34.00
N TYR A 159 -15.54 -17.28 -32.72
CA TYR A 159 -15.94 -16.28 -31.73
C TYR A 159 -14.76 -15.40 -31.34
N GLY A 160 -15.02 -14.11 -31.13
CA GLY A 160 -14.05 -13.17 -30.60
C GLY A 160 -13.68 -13.50 -29.16
N ARG A 161 -12.42 -13.25 -28.79
CA ARG A 161 -11.92 -13.45 -27.43
C ARG A 161 -12.44 -12.36 -26.50
N ASN A 162 -12.83 -12.77 -25.29
CA ASN A 162 -13.15 -11.83 -24.21
C ASN A 162 -11.89 -11.12 -23.70
N ALA A 163 -12.03 -9.83 -23.44
CA ALA A 163 -10.95 -9.02 -22.88
C ALA A 163 -10.65 -9.37 -21.42
N ASN A 164 -9.43 -9.02 -20.98
CA ASN A 164 -9.03 -9.17 -19.59
C ASN A 164 -9.55 -7.98 -18.77
N ASN A 165 -9.82 -8.22 -17.49
CA ASN A 165 -10.24 -7.15 -16.58
C ASN A 165 -9.05 -6.30 -16.12
N THR A 166 -9.25 -4.99 -16.07
CA THR A 166 -8.27 -4.03 -15.56
C THR A 166 -8.48 -3.84 -14.06
N TYR A 167 -7.49 -4.24 -13.25
CA TYR A 167 -7.53 -4.06 -11.80
C TYR A 167 -6.82 -2.79 -11.37
N ILE A 168 -7.53 -1.91 -10.67
CA ILE A 168 -7.00 -0.71 -10.02
C ILE A 168 -6.82 -1.02 -8.54
N LEU A 169 -5.57 -1.10 -8.09
CA LEU A 169 -5.26 -1.34 -6.69
C LEU A 169 -5.43 -0.06 -5.87
N VAL A 170 -6.28 -0.12 -4.85
CA VAL A 170 -6.53 0.99 -3.92
C VAL A 170 -6.18 0.60 -2.49
N PRO A 171 -5.87 1.57 -1.60
CA PRO A 171 -5.70 1.30 -0.19
C PRO A 171 -6.97 0.79 0.48
N ILE A 172 -6.80 0.10 1.61
CA ILE A 172 -7.91 -0.32 2.47
C ILE A 172 -8.52 0.91 3.14
N GLY A 173 -9.85 0.93 3.25
CA GLY A 173 -10.63 2.07 3.74
C GLY A 173 -10.83 3.15 2.68
N THR A 174 -10.78 2.79 1.40
CA THR A 174 -11.11 3.71 0.30
C THR A 174 -12.62 3.74 0.10
N VAL A 175 -13.21 4.91 0.29
CA VAL A 175 -14.60 5.20 -0.04
C VAL A 175 -14.68 5.64 -1.49
N VAL A 176 -15.53 4.98 -2.26
CA VAL A 176 -15.78 5.28 -3.67
C VAL A 176 -17.07 6.09 -3.76
N LYS A 177 -16.97 7.30 -4.31
CA LYS A 177 -18.11 8.17 -4.56
C LYS A 177 -18.33 8.41 -6.04
N GLU A 178 -19.59 8.55 -6.42
CA GLU A 178 -20.04 8.94 -7.75
C GLU A 178 -21.09 10.05 -7.57
N ASP A 179 -20.90 11.20 -8.21
CA ASP A 179 -21.77 12.38 -8.04
C ASP A 179 -22.13 12.70 -6.58
N GLU A 180 -21.10 12.72 -5.72
CA GLU A 180 -21.17 12.94 -4.26
C GLU A 180 -21.89 11.85 -3.44
N LYS A 181 -22.46 10.82 -4.07
CA LYS A 181 -23.06 9.66 -3.40
C LYS A 181 -22.01 8.58 -3.17
N VAL A 182 -22.02 7.98 -1.99
CA VAL A 182 -21.14 6.84 -1.68
C VAL A 182 -21.70 5.59 -2.33
N VAL A 183 -20.94 5.02 -3.27
CA VAL A 183 -21.33 3.81 -4.02
C VAL A 183 -20.73 2.56 -3.38
N ALA A 184 -19.51 2.66 -2.83
CA ALA A 184 -18.85 1.56 -2.15
C ALA A 184 -17.89 2.04 -1.06
N ASP A 185 -17.65 1.19 -0.05
CA ASP A 185 -16.61 1.37 0.96
C ASP A 185 -15.74 0.12 1.00
N LEU A 186 -14.50 0.24 0.53
CA LEU A 186 -13.57 -0.87 0.41
C LEU A 186 -12.77 -1.02 1.72
N SER A 187 -13.39 -1.65 2.70
CA SER A 187 -12.93 -1.71 4.09
C SER A 187 -12.04 -2.91 4.40
N ALA A 188 -12.10 -3.98 3.59
CA ALA A 188 -11.33 -5.20 3.80
C ALA A 188 -10.31 -5.46 2.68
N HIS A 189 -9.26 -6.22 3.00
CA HIS A 189 -8.28 -6.64 1.99
C HIS A 189 -8.92 -7.61 0.99
N GLY A 190 -8.70 -7.37 -0.30
CA GLY A 190 -9.22 -8.20 -1.38
C GLY A 190 -10.65 -7.88 -1.77
N GLU A 191 -11.31 -6.96 -1.06
CA GLU A 191 -12.62 -6.44 -1.44
C GLU A 191 -12.55 -5.76 -2.81
N VAL A 192 -13.56 -6.00 -3.64
CA VAL A 192 -13.61 -5.55 -5.03
C VAL A 192 -14.89 -4.78 -5.30
N HIS A 193 -14.77 -3.73 -6.11
CA HIS A 193 -15.90 -2.98 -6.62
C HIS A 193 -15.71 -2.75 -8.12
N VAL A 194 -16.73 -3.06 -8.92
CA VAL A 194 -16.68 -2.83 -10.37
C VAL A 194 -16.92 -1.35 -10.62
N ALA A 195 -15.86 -0.65 -11.02
CA ALA A 195 -15.89 0.78 -11.29
C ALA A 195 -16.58 1.11 -12.61
N ALA A 196 -16.39 0.27 -13.63
CA ALA A 196 -17.08 0.38 -14.91
C ALA A 196 -17.23 -1.01 -15.54
N TYR A 197 -18.43 -1.29 -16.06
CA TYR A 197 -18.68 -2.53 -16.79
C TYR A 197 -18.22 -2.40 -18.24
N GLY A 198 -17.54 -3.43 -18.77
CA GLY A 198 -17.27 -3.56 -20.20
C GLY A 198 -18.55 -3.83 -20.97
N GLY A 199 -18.53 -3.50 -22.26
CA GLY A 199 -19.63 -3.71 -23.18
C GLY A 199 -19.77 -5.19 -23.60
N SER A 200 -20.99 -5.59 -23.90
CA SER A 200 -21.29 -6.95 -24.36
C SER A 200 -20.82 -7.16 -25.80
N GLY A 201 -20.33 -8.36 -26.11
CA GLY A 201 -19.97 -8.73 -27.47
C GLY A 201 -21.18 -8.82 -28.41
N GLY A 202 -21.03 -8.23 -29.60
CA GLY A 202 -22.01 -8.22 -30.67
C GLY A 202 -22.31 -9.63 -31.21
N LYS A 203 -23.53 -9.84 -31.70
CA LYS A 203 -23.99 -11.14 -32.21
C LYS A 203 -23.73 -11.23 -33.72
N GLY A 204 -23.05 -12.28 -34.12
CA GLY A 204 -22.81 -12.59 -35.53
C GLY A 204 -24.08 -13.09 -36.21
N ASN A 205 -24.08 -13.16 -37.54
CA ASN A 205 -25.27 -13.55 -38.28
C ASN A 205 -25.78 -14.96 -37.96
N ARG A 206 -24.87 -15.88 -37.58
CA ARG A 206 -25.25 -17.23 -37.16
C ARG A 206 -26.18 -17.24 -35.93
N PHE A 207 -26.07 -16.25 -35.04
CA PHE A 207 -26.94 -16.14 -33.87
C PHE A 207 -28.41 -15.90 -34.26
N PHE A 208 -28.66 -15.21 -35.38
CA PHE A 208 -29.99 -14.90 -35.89
C PHE A 208 -30.59 -15.98 -36.79
N LEU A 209 -29.94 -17.13 -36.90
CA LEU A 209 -30.42 -18.24 -37.71
C LEU A 209 -31.73 -18.80 -37.13
N SER A 210 -32.82 -18.75 -37.89
CA SER A 210 -34.12 -19.29 -37.50
C SER A 210 -34.69 -20.21 -38.58
N ASN A 211 -35.81 -20.89 -38.29
CA ASN A 211 -36.49 -21.70 -39.31
C ASN A 211 -37.07 -20.85 -40.44
N GLU A 212 -37.49 -19.64 -40.13
CA GLU A 212 -38.06 -18.67 -41.06
C GLU A 212 -36.98 -17.94 -41.88
N ASN A 213 -35.82 -17.65 -41.26
CA ASN A 213 -34.69 -17.00 -41.91
C ASN A 213 -33.42 -17.88 -41.83
N ARG A 214 -33.16 -18.61 -42.91
CA ARG A 214 -32.00 -19.51 -43.04
C ARG A 214 -30.70 -18.83 -43.44
N ALA A 215 -30.75 -17.59 -43.92
CA ALA A 215 -29.59 -16.82 -44.36
C ALA A 215 -29.64 -15.38 -43.79
N PRO A 216 -29.61 -15.23 -42.46
CA PRO A 216 -29.60 -13.90 -41.84
C PRO A 216 -28.39 -13.10 -42.32
N MET A 217 -28.67 -11.86 -42.75
CA MET A 217 -27.66 -10.87 -43.17
C MET A 217 -27.39 -9.84 -42.06
N THR A 218 -27.98 -10.03 -40.88
CA THR A 218 -27.91 -9.12 -39.75
C THR A 218 -26.81 -9.57 -38.80
N ALA A 219 -25.97 -8.64 -38.37
CA ALA A 219 -25.08 -8.79 -37.23
C ALA A 219 -25.20 -7.53 -36.36
N THR A 220 -24.98 -7.66 -35.06
CA THR A 220 -24.96 -6.50 -34.15
C THR A 220 -23.53 -6.12 -33.84
N GLN A 221 -23.32 -4.81 -33.74
CA GLN A 221 -22.08 -4.26 -33.19
C GLN A 221 -21.99 -4.60 -31.70
N GLY A 222 -20.78 -4.56 -31.16
CA GLY A 222 -20.59 -4.66 -29.72
C GLY A 222 -21.11 -3.42 -29.01
N ASP A 223 -21.52 -3.60 -27.76
CA ASP A 223 -21.97 -2.47 -26.95
C ASP A 223 -20.76 -1.65 -26.47
N PRO A 224 -20.90 -0.33 -26.31
CA PRO A 224 -19.89 0.46 -25.65
C PRO A 224 -19.80 0.11 -24.16
N GLY A 225 -18.58 0.10 -23.62
CA GLY A 225 -18.35 0.01 -22.18
C GLY A 225 -18.91 1.23 -21.45
N GLN A 226 -19.27 1.03 -20.18
CA GLN A 226 -19.74 2.13 -19.34
C GLN A 226 -18.61 3.11 -19.04
N GLU A 227 -18.97 4.38 -18.88
CA GLU A 227 -18.06 5.43 -18.46
C GLU A 227 -18.56 6.05 -17.15
N HIS A 228 -17.71 6.01 -16.12
CA HIS A 228 -18.01 6.57 -14.81
C HIS A 228 -16.88 7.47 -14.33
N ILE A 229 -17.24 8.56 -13.65
CA ILE A 229 -16.29 9.46 -12.98
C ILE A 229 -16.41 9.24 -11.48
N LEU A 230 -15.39 8.60 -10.92
CA LEU A 230 -15.33 8.23 -9.52
C LEU A 230 -14.43 9.18 -8.73
N TYR A 231 -14.85 9.49 -7.51
CA TYR A 231 -14.09 10.20 -6.51
C TYR A 231 -13.69 9.21 -5.42
N LEU A 232 -12.41 8.87 -5.39
CA LEU A 232 -11.84 7.98 -4.38
C LEU A 232 -11.37 8.84 -3.20
N GLU A 233 -11.83 8.50 -2.01
CA GLU A 233 -11.45 9.17 -0.76
C GLU A 233 -10.98 8.15 0.27
N LEU A 234 -9.83 8.37 0.90
CA LEU A 234 -9.36 7.52 1.98
C LEU A 234 -10.02 7.93 3.31
N ARG A 235 -10.62 6.97 4.03
CA ARG A 235 -11.33 7.22 5.30
C ARG A 235 -10.38 7.52 6.47
N THR A 236 -9.14 7.04 6.41
CA THR A 236 -8.10 7.22 7.44
C THR A 236 -7.11 8.32 7.06
N MET A 237 -6.90 9.31 7.92
CA MET A 237 -5.94 10.40 7.67
C MET A 237 -4.50 10.00 7.99
N ALA A 238 -4.30 9.20 9.04
CA ALA A 238 -3.00 8.74 9.49
C ALA A 238 -3.13 7.45 10.31
N HIS A 239 -2.05 6.70 10.43
CA HIS A 239 -2.02 5.51 11.29
C HIS A 239 -1.91 5.94 12.76
N ALA A 240 -1.09 6.94 13.04
CA ALA A 240 -0.88 7.49 14.38
C ALA A 240 -1.36 8.94 14.48
N GLY A 241 -1.98 9.31 15.60
CA GLY A 241 -2.34 10.70 15.93
C GLY A 241 -1.57 11.20 17.14
N MET A 242 -0.85 12.32 17.02
CA MET A 242 -0.15 12.95 18.14
C MET A 242 -1.09 13.83 18.95
N VAL A 243 -1.24 13.49 20.21
CA VAL A 243 -2.13 14.14 21.17
C VAL A 243 -1.30 14.74 22.29
N GLY A 244 -1.59 15.98 22.67
CA GLY A 244 -0.81 16.69 23.68
C GLY A 244 -1.21 18.15 23.76
N PHE A 245 -0.82 18.80 24.85
CA PHE A 245 -1.07 20.23 25.06
C PHE A 245 -0.33 21.10 24.03
N PRO A 246 -0.78 22.36 23.85
CA PRO A 246 0.03 23.37 23.17
C PRO A 246 1.45 23.42 23.76
N ASN A 247 2.47 23.63 22.92
CA ASN A 247 3.88 23.72 23.32
C ASN A 247 4.54 22.44 23.89
N ALA A 248 3.84 21.30 23.90
CA ALA A 248 4.44 19.99 24.21
C ALA A 248 5.49 19.55 23.17
N GLY A 249 5.61 20.27 22.04
CA GLY A 249 6.61 20.04 21.00
C GLY A 249 6.18 19.04 19.92
N LYS A 250 4.87 18.82 19.73
CA LYS A 250 4.32 17.88 18.73
C LYS A 250 4.77 18.14 17.31
N SER A 251 4.63 19.38 16.82
CA SER A 251 5.05 19.73 15.46
C SER A 251 6.56 19.64 15.27
N SER A 252 7.35 19.91 16.32
CA SER A 252 8.81 19.73 16.30
C SER A 252 9.16 18.25 16.23
N LEU A 253 8.49 17.42 17.04
CA LEU A 253 8.66 15.98 17.03
C LEU A 253 8.25 15.37 15.68
N LEU A 254 7.13 15.80 15.10
CA LEU A 254 6.68 15.37 13.76
C LEU A 254 7.75 15.66 12.68
N ARG A 255 8.37 16.84 12.74
CA ARG A 255 9.48 17.20 11.83
C ARG A 255 10.73 16.35 12.06
N ALA A 256 10.98 15.94 13.30
CA ALA A 256 12.15 15.15 13.65
C ALA A 256 12.01 13.67 13.26
N ILE A 257 10.79 13.10 13.33
CA ILE A 257 10.49 11.72 12.87
C ILE A 257 10.27 11.62 11.35
N SER A 258 9.76 12.68 10.72
CA SER A 258 9.48 12.70 9.29
C SER A 258 10.73 13.08 8.51
N ARG A 259 11.20 12.20 7.61
CA ARG A 259 12.32 12.50 6.69
C ARG A 259 11.96 13.62 5.69
N ALA A 260 10.67 13.88 5.49
CA ALA A 260 10.15 14.94 4.63
C ALA A 260 9.55 16.08 5.47
N ARG A 261 9.48 17.29 4.89
CA ARG A 261 8.71 18.39 5.50
C ARG A 261 7.24 17.93 5.64
N PRO A 262 6.64 17.99 6.85
CA PRO A 262 5.25 17.64 7.03
C PRO A 262 4.36 18.41 6.07
N ALA A 263 3.47 17.69 5.37
CA ALA A 263 2.52 18.31 4.46
C ALA A 263 1.33 18.85 5.25
N VAL A 264 0.80 19.99 4.81
CA VAL A 264 -0.49 20.50 5.28
C VAL A 264 -1.56 19.70 4.55
N ALA A 265 -2.44 19.04 5.31
CA ALA A 265 -3.53 18.28 4.73
C ALA A 265 -4.82 19.09 4.83
N ASP A 266 -5.29 19.58 3.68
CA ASP A 266 -6.50 20.41 3.57
C ASP A 266 -7.73 19.51 3.44
N TYR A 267 -8.44 19.29 4.54
CA TYR A 267 -9.63 18.45 4.59
C TYR A 267 -10.90 19.32 4.64
N PRO A 268 -11.97 19.01 3.89
CA PRO A 268 -13.13 19.90 3.70
C PRO A 268 -13.99 20.14 4.96
N PHE A 269 -13.68 19.49 6.08
CA PHE A 269 -14.43 19.60 7.34
C PHE A 269 -13.59 20.15 8.50
N THR A 270 -12.40 20.69 8.21
CA THR A 270 -11.39 20.98 9.24
C THR A 270 -11.11 22.45 9.26
N THR A 271 -11.32 23.10 10.40
CA THR A 271 -11.03 24.53 10.56
C THR A 271 -9.53 24.82 10.69
N LEU A 272 -8.74 23.82 11.11
CA LEU A 272 -7.28 23.85 11.02
C LEU A 272 -6.79 22.58 10.34
N ASN A 273 -5.91 22.75 9.37
CA ASN A 273 -5.34 21.67 8.58
C ASN A 273 -4.28 20.94 9.43
N PRO A 274 -4.46 19.65 9.76
CA PRO A 274 -3.45 18.89 10.48
C PRO A 274 -2.20 18.73 9.63
N HIS A 275 -1.05 18.65 10.30
CA HIS A 275 0.20 18.33 9.63
C HIS A 275 0.41 16.83 9.61
N VAL A 276 0.63 16.25 8.44
CA VAL A 276 0.90 14.81 8.29
C VAL A 276 2.35 14.61 7.89
N GLY A 277 3.08 13.80 8.67
CA GLY A 277 4.43 13.34 8.41
C GLY A 277 4.44 11.86 8.10
N VAL A 278 5.36 11.42 7.24
CA VAL A 278 5.49 10.00 6.88
C VAL A 278 6.84 9.48 7.38
N ILE A 279 6.79 8.43 8.19
CA ILE A 279 7.97 7.69 8.62
C ILE A 279 8.24 6.58 7.61
N HIS A 280 9.48 6.50 7.13
CA HIS A 280 9.93 5.47 6.20
C HIS A 280 10.85 4.47 6.92
N TYR A 281 10.42 3.22 6.98
CA TYR A 281 11.21 2.12 7.53
C TYR A 281 12.14 1.50 6.49
N GLN A 282 13.09 0.69 6.95
CA GLN A 282 14.10 0.06 6.08
C GLN A 282 13.51 -1.04 5.18
N ASP A 283 12.41 -1.66 5.61
CA ASP A 283 11.62 -2.66 4.89
C ASP A 283 10.64 -2.03 3.87
N PHE A 284 10.87 -0.77 3.48
CA PHE A 284 10.02 0.03 2.59
C PHE A 284 8.62 0.35 3.13
N GLU A 285 8.35 0.00 4.37
CA GLU A 285 7.08 0.31 5.00
C GLU A 285 6.99 1.79 5.34
N GLN A 286 5.79 2.34 5.16
CA GLN A 286 5.48 3.74 5.44
C GLN A 286 4.39 3.82 6.49
N VAL A 287 4.61 4.66 7.50
CA VAL A 287 3.64 4.97 8.55
C VAL A 287 3.41 6.47 8.58
N ALA A 288 2.22 6.89 8.15
CA ALA A 288 1.71 8.25 8.33
C ALA A 288 1.38 8.54 9.80
N VAL A 289 1.90 9.66 10.31
CA VAL A 289 1.66 10.23 11.63
C VAL A 289 1.09 11.63 11.45
N ALA A 290 -0.04 11.91 12.07
CA ALA A 290 -0.65 13.24 12.06
C ALA A 290 -0.35 13.98 13.37
N ASP A 291 0.10 15.23 13.26
CA ASP A 291 0.08 16.19 14.36
C ASP A 291 -1.31 16.82 14.43
N ILE A 292 -2.03 16.45 15.49
CA ILE A 292 -3.38 16.94 15.74
C ILE A 292 -3.23 18.17 16.65
N PRO A 293 -3.76 19.35 16.29
CA PRO A 293 -3.62 20.57 17.08
C PRO A 293 -3.96 20.39 18.57
N GLY A 294 -3.24 21.13 19.43
CA GLY A 294 -3.27 21.01 20.90
C GLY A 294 -4.64 20.82 21.52
N ILE A 295 -4.85 19.72 22.26
CA ILE A 295 -6.03 19.60 23.14
C ILE A 295 -5.81 20.55 24.31
N ILE A 296 -6.79 21.40 24.57
CA ILE A 296 -6.84 22.23 25.78
C ILE A 296 -7.85 21.62 26.77
N ARG A 297 -7.71 21.92 28.06
CA ARG A 297 -8.68 21.49 29.07
C ARG A 297 -10.08 22.02 28.71
N GLY A 298 -11.09 21.15 28.71
CA GLY A 298 -12.46 21.44 28.32
C GLY A 298 -12.75 21.39 26.81
N ALA A 299 -11.87 20.79 26.00
CA ALA A 299 -12.08 20.64 24.55
C ALA A 299 -13.37 19.88 24.20
N HIS A 300 -13.74 18.88 25.00
CA HIS A 300 -15.01 18.13 24.84
C HIS A 300 -16.27 19.01 24.96
N ARG A 301 -16.18 20.16 25.66
CA ARG A 301 -17.29 21.12 25.83
C ARG A 301 -17.31 22.23 24.77
N ASN A 302 -16.63 22.04 23.65
CA ASN A 302 -16.41 23.07 22.63
C ASN A 302 -15.70 24.34 23.14
N ARG A 303 -14.88 24.25 24.20
CA ARG A 303 -13.96 25.35 24.54
C ARG A 303 -12.72 25.28 23.65
N GLY A 304 -12.36 26.41 23.03
CA GLY A 304 -11.24 26.54 22.11
C GLY A 304 -11.50 25.86 20.77
N LEU A 305 -10.56 25.02 20.33
CA LEU A 305 -10.54 24.41 19.01
C LEU A 305 -11.69 23.37 18.79
N GLY A 306 -12.24 22.77 19.85
CA GLY A 306 -13.56 22.12 19.85
C GLY A 306 -13.65 20.66 19.34
N VAL A 307 -14.89 20.13 19.35
CA VAL A 307 -15.28 18.75 18.95
C VAL A 307 -14.82 18.36 17.54
N SER A 308 -14.68 19.33 16.63
CA SER A 308 -14.15 19.10 15.28
C SER A 308 -12.75 18.49 15.30
N PHE A 309 -11.89 18.82 16.28
CA PHE A 309 -10.54 18.23 16.37
C PHE A 309 -10.55 16.78 16.80
N LEU A 310 -11.45 16.44 17.72
CA LEU A 310 -11.56 15.09 18.26
C LEU A 310 -12.02 14.10 17.17
N LYS A 311 -12.84 14.55 16.21
CA LYS A 311 -13.16 13.79 14.99
C LYS A 311 -11.95 13.40 14.12
N HIS A 312 -10.82 14.08 14.24
CA HIS A 312 -9.58 13.72 13.54
C HIS A 312 -8.84 12.60 14.26
N ILE A 313 -8.90 12.60 15.60
CA ILE A 313 -8.33 11.57 16.46
C ILE A 313 -9.05 10.24 16.21
N GLU A 314 -10.38 10.28 16.01
CA GLU A 314 -11.18 9.10 15.64
C GLU A 314 -10.65 8.38 14.40
N ARG A 315 -10.06 9.11 13.45
CA ARG A 315 -9.52 8.56 12.19
C ARG A 315 -8.11 7.97 12.31
N CYS A 316 -7.49 8.06 13.49
CA CYS A 316 -6.18 7.48 13.78
C CYS A 316 -6.31 6.09 14.42
N ARG A 317 -5.47 5.14 14.04
CA ARG A 317 -5.53 3.75 14.56
C ARG A 317 -4.91 3.62 15.95
N PHE A 318 -3.84 4.37 16.21
CA PHE A 318 -3.18 4.46 17.51
C PHE A 318 -2.82 5.90 17.86
N LEU A 319 -2.63 6.17 19.16
CA LEU A 319 -2.45 7.52 19.69
C LEU A 319 -1.08 7.71 20.34
N LEU A 320 -0.47 8.88 20.13
CA LEU A 320 0.83 9.23 20.71
C LEU A 320 0.63 10.39 21.68
N PHE A 321 0.68 10.11 22.98
CA PHE A 321 0.57 11.13 24.02
C PHE A 321 1.91 11.83 24.20
N VAL A 322 2.01 13.07 23.72
CA VAL A 322 3.20 13.91 23.86
C VAL A 322 3.05 14.79 25.08
N LEU A 323 3.86 14.51 26.10
CA LEU A 323 3.89 15.20 27.38
C LEU A 323 5.14 16.08 27.47
N ASP A 324 5.00 17.19 28.17
CA ASP A 324 6.10 18.12 28.42
C ASP A 324 6.74 17.83 29.77
N LEU A 325 7.96 17.28 29.77
CA LEU A 325 8.66 16.93 31.01
C LEU A 325 9.25 18.14 31.75
N SER A 326 9.22 19.34 31.17
CA SER A 326 9.65 20.56 31.87
C SER A 326 8.63 21.06 32.89
N VAL A 327 7.39 20.56 32.84
CA VAL A 327 6.32 20.96 33.74
C VAL A 327 6.40 20.14 35.03
N ALA A 328 6.05 20.75 36.16
CA ALA A 328 6.14 20.12 37.49
C ALA A 328 5.38 18.79 37.63
N GLU A 329 4.23 18.63 36.94
CA GLU A 329 3.38 17.44 37.08
C GLU A 329 2.93 16.86 35.73
N PRO A 330 3.81 16.15 34.98
CA PRO A 330 3.44 15.59 33.66
C PRO A 330 2.38 14.48 33.73
N TRP A 331 2.24 13.80 34.87
CA TRP A 331 1.20 12.77 35.05
C TRP A 331 -0.21 13.36 34.99
N GLN A 332 -0.42 14.58 35.52
CA GLN A 332 -1.70 15.27 35.41
C GLN A 332 -2.00 15.61 33.95
N GLN A 333 -0.99 15.96 33.15
CA GLN A 333 -1.19 16.22 31.73
C GLN A 333 -1.73 14.98 31.01
N LEU A 334 -1.21 13.79 31.34
CA LEU A 334 -1.69 12.54 30.77
C LEU A 334 -3.13 12.23 31.21
N GLU A 335 -3.43 12.39 32.49
CA GLU A 335 -4.76 12.18 33.05
C GLU A 335 -5.80 13.12 32.41
N ASP A 336 -5.46 14.40 32.27
CA ASP A 336 -6.30 15.38 31.60
C ASP A 336 -6.58 14.99 30.14
N LEU A 337 -5.54 14.61 29.39
CA LEU A 337 -5.70 14.22 27.98
C LEU A 337 -6.58 12.97 27.85
N ARG A 338 -6.39 11.97 28.71
CA ARG A 338 -7.22 10.76 28.72
C ARG A 338 -8.67 11.08 29.09
N TYR A 339 -8.87 11.93 30.09
CA TYR A 339 -10.20 12.38 30.50
C TYR A 339 -10.93 13.09 29.35
N GLU A 340 -10.26 14.02 28.66
CA GLU A 340 -10.84 14.74 27.52
C GLU A 340 -11.24 13.81 26.38
N LEU A 341 -10.42 12.80 26.05
CA LEU A 341 -10.74 11.81 25.03
C LEU A 341 -11.94 10.94 25.43
N GLU A 342 -11.99 10.48 26.68
CA GLU A 342 -13.06 9.63 27.20
C GLU A 342 -14.40 10.38 27.34
N GLN A 343 -14.35 11.68 27.67
CA GLN A 343 -15.55 12.53 27.70
C GLN A 343 -16.14 12.77 26.31
N TYR A 344 -15.31 12.67 25.26
CA TYR A 344 -15.75 12.85 23.89
C TYR A 344 -16.36 11.57 23.32
N GLU A 345 -15.62 10.47 23.37
CA GLU A 345 -16.10 9.16 22.93
C GLU A 345 -15.58 8.08 23.88
N LYS A 346 -16.50 7.28 24.42
CA LYS A 346 -16.13 6.19 25.34
C LYS A 346 -15.26 5.16 24.62
N GLY A 347 -14.15 4.78 25.24
CA GLY A 347 -13.19 3.81 24.67
C GLY A 347 -12.16 4.41 23.72
N LEU A 348 -12.20 5.71 23.41
CA LEU A 348 -11.16 6.36 22.60
C LEU A 348 -9.80 6.37 23.32
N SER A 349 -9.81 6.43 24.66
CA SER A 349 -8.62 6.38 25.50
C SER A 349 -8.00 4.97 25.62
N GLU A 350 -8.76 3.93 25.26
CA GLU A 350 -8.34 2.52 25.32
C GLU A 350 -7.61 2.07 24.05
N ARG A 351 -7.59 2.91 23.00
CA ARG A 351 -6.85 2.61 21.77
C ARG A 351 -5.37 2.36 22.08
N PRO A 352 -4.68 1.53 21.27
CA PRO A 352 -3.24 1.35 21.41
C PRO A 352 -2.56 2.71 21.42
N CYS A 353 -1.76 2.97 22.45
CA CYS A 353 -1.14 4.26 22.65
C CYS A 353 0.30 4.15 23.15
N CYS A 354 1.06 5.19 22.85
CA CYS A 354 2.43 5.38 23.32
C CYS A 354 2.52 6.68 24.11
N ILE A 355 3.17 6.64 25.27
CA ILE A 355 3.45 7.83 26.07
C ILE A 355 4.84 8.33 25.74
N ILE A 356 4.95 9.59 25.35
CA ILE A 356 6.18 10.25 24.93
C ILE A 356 6.46 11.38 25.91
N GLY A 357 7.58 11.29 26.62
CA GLY A 357 8.09 12.37 27.45
C GLY A 357 9.07 13.24 26.67
N ASN A 358 8.63 14.39 26.18
CA ASN A 358 9.47 15.30 25.40
C ASN A 358 10.24 16.28 26.31
N LYS A 359 11.27 16.92 25.74
CA LYS A 359 12.15 17.94 26.37
C LYS A 359 13.12 17.42 27.44
N ILE A 360 13.63 16.20 27.28
CA ILE A 360 14.63 15.61 28.21
C ILE A 360 15.96 16.38 28.29
N ASP A 361 16.17 17.34 27.39
CA ASP A 361 17.31 18.25 27.40
C ASP A 361 17.30 19.20 28.60
N LEU A 362 16.15 19.39 29.26
CA LEU A 362 16.02 20.23 30.44
C LEU A 362 16.34 19.46 31.74
N PRO A 363 17.00 20.11 32.72
CA PRO A 363 17.45 19.44 33.95
C PRO A 363 16.30 18.92 34.82
N GLU A 364 15.18 19.66 34.84
CA GLU A 364 13.95 19.34 35.59
C GLU A 364 13.31 18.04 35.10
N SER A 365 13.52 17.68 33.84
CA SER A 365 12.89 16.54 33.18
C SER A 365 13.34 15.19 33.71
N ARG A 366 14.54 15.09 34.31
CA ARG A 366 15.05 13.83 34.86
C ARG A 366 14.24 13.35 36.07
N ALA A 367 13.91 14.25 36.98
CA ALA A 367 13.10 13.93 38.16
C ALA A 367 11.65 13.59 37.75
N ASN A 368 11.11 14.38 36.84
CA ASN A 368 9.74 14.22 36.34
C ASN A 368 9.54 12.94 35.53
N LEU A 369 10.55 12.50 34.77
CA LEU A 369 10.55 11.24 34.03
C LEU A 369 10.39 10.04 34.97
N LEU A 370 11.13 10.00 36.07
CA LEU A 370 11.04 8.92 37.06
C LEU A 370 9.65 8.88 37.70
N ALA A 371 9.12 10.05 38.09
CA ALA A 371 7.79 10.16 38.65
C ALA A 371 6.70 9.73 37.65
N LEU A 372 6.84 10.09 36.37
CA LEU A 372 5.93 9.69 35.31
C LEU A 372 5.97 8.19 35.06
N GLN A 373 7.16 7.58 35.03
CA GLN A 373 7.32 6.13 34.86
C GLN A 373 6.72 5.32 36.01
N GLN A 374 6.75 5.83 37.24
CA GLN A 374 6.13 5.16 38.38
C GLN A 374 4.59 5.22 38.34
N LYS A 375 4.03 6.32 37.81
CA LYS A 375 2.58 6.53 37.74
C LYS A 375 1.94 6.00 36.47
N ALA A 376 2.69 5.94 35.37
CA ALA A 376 2.19 5.45 34.09
C ALA A 376 2.17 3.91 34.07
N SER A 377 1.03 3.32 33.72
CA SER A 377 0.88 1.87 33.55
C SER A 377 1.50 1.34 32.25
N GLN A 378 1.89 2.24 31.34
CA GLN A 378 2.38 1.92 30.00
C GLN A 378 3.83 2.41 29.84
N ARG A 379 4.53 1.86 28.85
CA ARG A 379 5.90 2.26 28.52
C ARG A 379 5.95 3.75 28.15
N VAL A 380 6.83 4.48 28.83
CA VAL A 380 7.11 5.89 28.56
C VAL A 380 8.42 5.99 27.79
N ILE A 381 8.40 6.61 26.61
CA ILE A 381 9.60 6.85 25.79
C ILE A 381 10.06 8.30 26.02
N PRO A 382 11.21 8.49 26.69
CA PRO A 382 11.76 9.82 26.92
C PRO A 382 12.59 10.27 25.72
N LEU A 383 12.33 11.45 25.16
CA LEU A 383 13.05 11.97 23.99
C LEU A 383 13.18 13.49 24.01
N SER A 384 14.03 14.03 23.13
CA SER A 384 14.11 15.47 22.87
C SER A 384 13.95 15.73 21.38
N ALA A 385 12.80 16.31 21.02
CA ALA A 385 12.52 16.70 19.64
C ALA A 385 13.47 17.80 19.11
N LEU A 386 14.08 18.57 20.00
CA LEU A 386 15.00 19.65 19.63
C LEU A 386 16.40 19.12 19.31
N THR A 387 16.92 18.23 20.15
CA THR A 387 18.29 17.68 19.98
C THR A 387 18.33 16.44 19.12
N GLY A 388 17.19 15.78 18.90
CA GLY A 388 17.11 14.50 18.21
C GLY A 388 17.38 13.29 19.11
N ALA A 389 17.60 13.50 20.41
CA ALA A 389 17.91 12.44 21.35
C ALA A 389 16.75 11.45 21.48
N ASN A 390 17.07 10.16 21.35
CA ASN A 390 16.17 9.01 21.54
C ASN A 390 14.96 8.91 20.59
N ILE A 391 15.05 9.52 19.40
CA ILE A 391 13.99 9.41 18.38
C ILE A 391 13.93 8.01 17.78
N GLU A 392 15.06 7.31 17.70
CA GLU A 392 15.13 5.96 17.13
C GLU A 392 14.30 4.95 17.93
N GLU A 393 14.33 5.03 19.25
CA GLU A 393 13.49 4.18 20.13
C GLU A 393 12.00 4.42 19.87
N LEU A 394 11.59 5.69 19.68
CA LEU A 394 10.21 6.01 19.31
C LEU A 394 9.84 5.39 17.97
N VAL A 395 10.68 5.53 16.94
CA VAL A 395 10.40 4.98 15.60
C VAL A 395 10.27 3.46 15.65
N LEU A 396 11.13 2.76 16.40
CA LEU A 396 11.02 1.31 16.58
C LEU A 396 9.71 0.92 17.28
N HIS A 397 9.35 1.62 18.35
CA HIS A 397 8.11 1.30 19.08
C HIS A 397 6.84 1.62 18.27
N LEU A 398 6.87 2.68 17.45
CA LEU A 398 5.78 2.97 16.51
C LEU A 398 5.59 1.84 15.49
N ARG A 399 6.67 1.16 15.10
CA ARG A 399 6.60 0.00 14.23
C ARG A 399 5.92 -1.17 14.92
N GLU A 400 6.29 -1.47 16.16
CA GLU A 400 5.67 -2.52 16.98
C GLU A 400 4.15 -2.30 17.11
N LEU A 401 3.73 -1.07 17.40
CA LEU A 401 2.31 -0.71 17.48
C LEU A 401 1.58 -0.87 16.14
N TYR A 402 2.23 -0.50 15.04
CA TYR A 402 1.69 -0.66 13.70
C TYR A 402 1.54 -2.14 13.31
N ASP A 403 2.55 -2.96 13.60
CA ASP A 403 2.54 -4.39 13.28
C ASP A 403 1.50 -5.15 14.13
N GLY A 404 1.40 -4.85 15.43
CA GLY A 404 0.34 -5.39 16.29
C GLY A 404 -1.07 -4.99 15.85
N TYR A 405 -1.24 -3.78 15.31
CA TYR A 405 -2.48 -3.36 14.68
C TYR A 405 -2.79 -4.19 13.40
N LEU A 406 -1.79 -4.44 12.56
CA LEU A 406 -1.97 -5.30 11.40
C LEU A 406 -2.43 -6.69 11.82
N GLU A 407 -1.76 -7.31 12.80
CA GLU A 407 -2.09 -8.64 13.34
C GLU A 407 -3.50 -8.73 13.93
N SER A 408 -3.91 -7.75 14.75
CA SER A 408 -5.29 -7.71 15.27
C SER A 408 -6.33 -7.59 14.15
N SER A 409 -6.01 -6.85 13.08
CA SER A 409 -6.84 -6.79 11.86
C SER A 409 -6.89 -8.12 11.10
N TYR A 410 -5.87 -8.99 11.20
CA TYR A 410 -5.91 -10.36 10.66
C TYR A 410 -6.85 -11.26 11.48
N ILE A 411 -6.86 -11.12 12.80
CA ILE A 411 -7.61 -11.99 13.72
C ILE A 411 -9.12 -11.70 13.67
N GLN A 412 -9.55 -10.45 13.41
CA GLN A 412 -10.96 -10.08 13.30
C GLN A 412 -11.69 -10.60 12.04
N GLY A 413 -11.01 -11.36 11.15
CA GLY A 413 -11.68 -12.27 10.22
C GLY A 413 -12.22 -11.66 8.92
N HIS A 414 -11.46 -11.85 7.85
CA HIS A 414 -12.04 -12.53 6.69
C HIS A 414 -11.35 -13.89 6.58
N LYS A 415 -12.10 -14.97 6.84
CA LYS A 415 -11.64 -16.34 6.55
C LYS A 415 -11.20 -16.39 5.09
N PRO A 416 -10.04 -16.98 4.74
CA PRO A 416 -9.85 -17.42 3.37
C PRO A 416 -10.95 -18.45 3.09
N LEU A 417 -11.78 -18.18 2.09
CA LEU A 417 -12.54 -19.24 1.43
C LEU A 417 -11.51 -20.27 0.99
N LYS A 418 -11.45 -21.40 1.70
CA LYS A 418 -10.72 -22.58 1.26
C LYS A 418 -11.33 -23.00 -0.07
N TRP A 419 -10.48 -23.15 -1.07
CA TRP A 419 -10.78 -23.78 -2.34
C TRP A 419 -11.29 -25.20 -2.13
#